data_AF-A0A174B7N2-F1
#
_entry.id   AF-A0A174B7N2-F1
#
_cell.length_a   1.000
_cell.length_b   1.000
_cell.length_c   1.000
_cell.angle_alpha   90.00
_cell.angle_beta   90.00
_cell.angle_gamma   90.00
#
_symmetry.space_group_name_H-M   'P 1'
#
loop_
_entity.id
_entity.type
_entity.pdbx_description
1 polymer ?
#
loop_
_entity_poly.entity_id
_entity_poly.type
_entity_poly.pdbx_seq_one_letter_code
_entity_poly.pdbx_strand_id
1 'polypeptide(L)'
;MKIDRSYISSQNTYPYNNPQCIVVHNTDNFEPTANARAHARAQHDGNFRNMSAHYYVDDGDTAYQAAPHSRGCWHVGINYGNGNLFGSYGNRNSLGVEMCVQGGYNYEKAFQNTVELVRQLMKETGIPASRVYRHLDICSKNCPSQIIAKGDWTRFKKLISSGSSDSSGNGNTSGEKTYKPGIYRVNTDLNIREKPDADSRRVGTIKDRGSYTVTEIQNGSWGRLLSGAGWINCHAKFCTYGGAAKESTSKVIAVDGVWGHELTRRLQEIFKTGVDGVISNQPISNKKYCAGIAAAEWSGKLSGGSDLIKAMQKWAGVTADGYLGPQTIRALQKKLGTPVDGVISYPSAMVKALQVWCNRQ
;
A
#
# COMPACT_ATOMS: atom_id res chain seq x y z
N MET A 1 -28.06 -2.72 1.79
CA MET A 1 -28.60 -3.10 3.10
C MET A 1 -29.74 -2.20 3.50
N LYS A 2 -30.65 -2.72 4.32
CA LYS A 2 -31.75 -1.98 4.94
C LYS A 2 -31.23 -1.09 6.07
N ILE A 3 -31.74 0.13 6.15
CA ILE A 3 -31.52 1.04 7.28
C ILE A 3 -32.85 1.23 8.01
N ASP A 4 -32.92 0.76 9.25
CA ASP A 4 -34.04 1.02 10.15
C ASP A 4 -33.86 2.39 10.83
N ARG A 5 -34.89 3.23 10.75
CA ARG A 5 -34.92 4.60 11.24
C ARG A 5 -35.88 4.77 12.44
N SER A 6 -36.44 3.69 12.97
CA SER A 6 -37.39 3.71 14.10
C SER A 6 -36.77 4.12 15.43
N TYR A 7 -35.44 4.06 15.56
CA TYR A 7 -34.70 4.44 16.77
C TYR A 7 -34.02 5.81 16.68
N ILE A 8 -34.34 6.62 15.67
CA ILE A 8 -33.82 8.01 15.60
C ILE A 8 -34.36 8.80 16.78
N SER A 9 -33.45 9.33 17.62
CA SER A 9 -33.82 10.21 18.73
C SER A 9 -32.88 11.42 18.84
N SER A 10 -33.26 12.40 19.65
CA SER A 10 -32.38 13.50 20.06
C SER A 10 -31.65 13.24 21.39
N GLN A 11 -31.81 12.05 21.97
CA GLN A 11 -31.21 11.73 23.27
C GLN A 11 -29.69 11.67 23.18
N ASN A 12 -29.03 12.29 24.16
CA ASN A 12 -27.57 12.39 24.23
C ASN A 12 -26.92 12.84 22.90
N THR A 13 -27.47 13.89 22.28
CA THR A 13 -26.93 14.52 21.06
C THR A 13 -26.70 16.02 21.27
N TYR A 14 -25.80 16.59 20.47
CA TYR A 14 -25.69 18.04 20.32
C TYR A 14 -26.83 18.57 19.45
N PRO A 15 -27.25 19.84 19.64
CA PRO A 15 -28.36 20.43 18.89
C PRO A 15 -28.07 20.63 17.40
N TYR A 16 -26.80 20.54 16.97
CA TYR A 16 -26.37 20.81 15.61
C TYR A 16 -25.22 19.89 15.19
N ASN A 17 -25.19 19.55 13.90
CA ASN A 17 -24.08 18.92 13.19
C ASN A 17 -24.04 19.42 11.75
N ASN A 18 -22.82 19.57 11.23
CA ASN A 18 -22.56 19.81 9.82
C ASN A 18 -21.60 18.75 9.31
N PRO A 19 -22.08 17.55 8.94
CA PRO A 19 -21.22 16.46 8.52
C PRO A 19 -20.25 16.83 7.39
N GLN A 20 -18.95 16.81 7.69
CA GLN A 20 -17.88 17.02 6.71
C GLN A 20 -17.06 15.74 6.46
N CYS A 21 -17.17 14.75 7.35
CA CYS A 21 -16.51 13.46 7.25
C CYS A 21 -17.36 12.34 7.90
N ILE A 22 -16.99 11.09 7.64
CA ILE A 22 -17.54 9.90 8.32
C ILE A 22 -16.43 9.28 9.16
N VAL A 23 -16.71 8.98 10.43
CA VAL A 23 -15.79 8.32 11.35
C VAL A 23 -16.30 6.92 11.63
N VAL A 24 -15.46 5.92 11.36
CA VAL A 24 -15.75 4.50 11.58
C VAL A 24 -15.18 4.06 12.93
N HIS A 25 -15.99 3.32 13.67
CA HIS A 25 -15.73 2.86 15.03
C HIS A 25 -16.02 1.36 15.17
N ASN A 26 -15.49 0.76 16.24
CA ASN A 26 -16.00 -0.50 16.78
C ASN A 26 -16.55 -0.22 18.18
N THR A 27 -17.68 -0.87 18.51
CA THR A 27 -18.34 -0.65 19.81
C THR A 27 -17.48 -1.14 20.98
N ASP A 28 -16.59 -2.10 20.73
CA ASP A 28 -15.80 -2.82 21.75
C ASP A 28 -16.66 -3.38 22.89
N ASN A 29 -17.94 -3.63 22.60
CA ASN A 29 -18.90 -4.26 23.49
C ASN A 29 -19.10 -5.71 23.04
N PHE A 30 -18.40 -6.62 23.71
CA PHE A 30 -18.35 -8.05 23.35
C PHE A 30 -19.46 -8.88 24.01
N GLU A 31 -20.38 -8.25 24.74
CA GLU A 31 -21.55 -8.95 25.29
C GLU A 31 -22.40 -9.54 24.13
N PRO A 32 -22.81 -10.82 24.18
CA PRO A 32 -23.52 -11.46 23.06
C PRO A 32 -24.80 -10.76 22.60
N THR A 33 -25.47 -10.03 23.50
CA THR A 33 -26.71 -9.31 23.23
C THR A 33 -26.49 -7.88 22.72
N ALA A 34 -25.25 -7.40 22.67
CA ALA A 34 -24.89 -6.03 22.27
C ALA A 34 -24.85 -5.83 20.74
N ASN A 35 -25.87 -6.31 20.04
CA ASN A 35 -25.99 -6.15 18.59
C ASN A 35 -26.39 -4.71 18.20
N ALA A 36 -26.53 -4.43 16.90
CA ALA A 36 -26.80 -3.08 16.40
C ALA A 36 -28.15 -2.54 16.85
N ARG A 37 -29.18 -3.41 16.90
CA ARG A 37 -30.51 -3.04 17.40
C ARG A 37 -30.46 -2.66 18.88
N ALA A 38 -29.74 -3.44 19.69
CA ALA A 38 -29.61 -3.21 21.12
C ALA A 38 -28.95 -1.86 21.42
N HIS A 39 -27.87 -1.53 20.70
CA HIS A 39 -27.21 -0.23 20.83
C HIS A 39 -28.11 0.94 20.40
N ALA A 40 -28.78 0.82 19.25
CA ALA A 40 -29.70 1.86 18.78
C ALA A 40 -30.86 2.08 19.74
N ARG A 41 -31.46 1.00 20.26
CA ARG A 41 -32.51 1.07 21.28
C ARG A 41 -32.00 1.68 22.58
N ALA A 42 -30.82 1.30 23.05
CA ALA A 42 -30.25 1.86 24.27
C ALA A 42 -30.01 3.37 24.16
N GLN A 43 -29.53 3.85 23.01
CA GLN A 43 -29.42 5.29 22.76
C GLN A 43 -30.78 5.97 22.72
N HIS A 44 -31.75 5.38 21.99
CA HIS A 44 -33.11 5.90 21.87
C HIS A 44 -33.80 6.05 23.24
N ASP A 45 -33.67 5.04 24.10
CA ASP A 45 -34.30 4.98 25.42
C ASP A 45 -33.57 5.81 26.49
N GLY A 46 -32.47 6.51 26.12
CA GLY A 46 -31.73 7.40 27.02
C GLY A 46 -30.77 6.69 27.99
N ASN A 47 -30.36 5.45 27.69
CA ASN A 47 -29.48 4.66 28.55
C ASN A 47 -28.00 5.01 28.41
N PHE A 48 -27.64 5.87 27.45
CA PHE A 48 -26.27 6.35 27.27
C PHE A 48 -26.03 7.72 27.89
N ARG A 49 -24.86 7.89 28.50
CA ARG A 49 -24.36 9.17 29.03
C ARG A 49 -22.99 9.46 28.41
N ASN A 50 -22.81 10.65 27.84
CA ASN A 50 -21.55 11.08 27.22
C ASN A 50 -21.03 10.17 26.09
N MET A 51 -21.87 9.29 25.52
CA MET A 51 -21.57 8.53 24.32
C MET A 51 -22.81 8.40 23.41
N SER A 52 -22.64 8.62 22.12
CA SER A 52 -23.69 8.34 21.13
C SER A 52 -23.06 8.22 19.76
N ALA A 53 -23.75 7.54 18.85
CA ALA A 53 -23.37 7.45 17.44
C ALA A 53 -24.57 7.69 16.53
N HIS A 54 -24.30 7.92 15.25
CA HIS A 54 -25.38 8.13 14.28
C HIS A 54 -25.93 6.80 13.80
N TYR A 55 -25.06 5.80 13.64
CA TYR A 55 -25.41 4.49 13.12
C TYR A 55 -24.74 3.36 13.89
N TYR A 56 -25.48 2.25 14.00
CA TYR A 56 -24.99 0.97 14.47
C TYR A 56 -25.23 -0.10 13.40
N VAL A 57 -24.24 -0.94 13.16
CA VAL A 57 -24.30 -2.02 12.16
C VAL A 57 -23.56 -3.25 12.68
N ASP A 58 -24.15 -4.43 12.51
CA ASP A 58 -23.59 -5.72 12.91
C ASP A 58 -23.58 -6.68 11.70
N ASP A 59 -23.47 -7.98 11.95
CA ASP A 59 -23.55 -9.07 10.98
C ASP A 59 -24.99 -9.51 10.64
N GLY A 60 -26.01 -8.79 11.11
CA GLY A 60 -27.39 -8.92 10.66
C GLY A 60 -27.63 -8.30 9.28
N ASP A 61 -28.89 -8.24 8.84
CA ASP A 61 -29.24 -7.69 7.52
C ASP A 61 -29.73 -6.23 7.57
N THR A 62 -29.73 -5.62 8.76
CA THR A 62 -30.28 -4.29 9.03
C THR A 62 -29.30 -3.45 9.84
N ALA A 63 -28.97 -2.27 9.33
CA ALA A 63 -28.32 -1.22 10.11
C ALA A 63 -29.38 -0.34 10.78
N TYR A 64 -29.03 0.29 11.90
CA TYR A 64 -29.96 1.13 12.67
C TYR A 64 -29.42 2.56 12.77
N GLN A 65 -30.22 3.53 12.36
CA GLN A 65 -29.93 4.93 12.60
C GLN A 65 -30.48 5.34 13.97
N ALA A 66 -29.62 5.90 14.82
CA ALA A 66 -29.95 6.28 16.20
C ALA A 66 -29.99 7.80 16.41
N ALA A 67 -29.47 8.60 15.48
CA ALA A 67 -29.55 10.06 15.52
C ALA A 67 -29.70 10.66 14.11
N PRO A 68 -30.40 11.79 13.95
CA PRO A 68 -30.48 12.48 12.66
C PRO A 68 -29.13 13.15 12.34
N HIS A 69 -28.78 13.24 11.04
CA HIS A 69 -27.50 13.84 10.60
C HIS A 69 -27.34 15.31 10.99
N SER A 70 -28.43 16.03 11.24
CA SER A 70 -28.43 17.43 11.67
C SER A 70 -28.03 17.62 13.13
N ARG A 71 -27.82 16.54 13.89
CA ARG A 71 -27.48 16.57 15.31
C ARG A 71 -26.16 15.86 15.55
N GLY A 72 -25.33 16.43 16.42
CA GLY A 72 -24.01 15.89 16.69
C GLY A 72 -24.09 14.75 17.68
N CYS A 73 -23.18 13.78 17.60
CA CYS A 73 -23.11 12.67 18.54
C CYS A 73 -21.82 12.74 19.36
N TRP A 74 -21.81 12.14 20.55
CA TRP A 74 -20.64 12.03 21.42
C TRP A 74 -19.81 10.79 21.07
N HIS A 75 -19.17 10.77 19.89
CA HIS A 75 -18.39 9.61 19.42
C HIS A 75 -16.89 9.90 19.28
N VAL A 76 -16.49 11.16 19.13
CA VAL A 76 -15.11 11.63 19.17
C VAL A 76 -14.82 12.20 20.55
N GLY A 77 -13.99 11.49 21.31
CA GLY A 77 -13.67 11.84 22.70
C GLY A 77 -12.67 12.99 22.82
N ILE A 78 -11.63 12.79 23.64
CA ILE A 78 -10.51 13.71 23.77
C ILE A 78 -9.41 13.39 22.75
N ASN A 79 -8.40 14.27 22.67
CA ASN A 79 -7.21 14.02 21.86
C ASN A 79 -6.21 13.13 22.63
N TYR A 80 -5.84 11.98 22.07
CA TYR A 80 -4.87 11.04 22.65
C TYR A 80 -3.47 11.15 22.02
N GLY A 81 -3.25 12.04 21.02
CA GLY A 81 -1.98 12.10 20.31
C GLY A 81 -1.74 13.38 19.51
N ASN A 82 -0.61 13.41 18.81
CA ASN A 82 -0.17 14.54 17.99
C ASN A 82 -0.26 14.20 16.50
N GLY A 83 -0.44 15.21 15.64
CA GLY A 83 -0.43 15.05 14.18
C GLY A 83 -1.64 14.32 13.61
N ASN A 84 -2.76 14.28 14.35
CA ASN A 84 -4.03 13.71 13.91
C ASN A 84 -5.01 14.82 13.45
N LEU A 85 -6.25 14.44 13.13
CA LEU A 85 -7.27 15.37 12.64
C LEU A 85 -8.15 15.96 13.75
N PHE A 86 -7.72 15.87 15.01
CA PHE A 86 -8.49 16.36 16.14
C PHE A 86 -8.68 17.87 16.04
N GLY A 87 -9.90 18.33 16.27
CA GLY A 87 -10.27 19.75 16.08
C GLY A 87 -10.59 20.13 14.64
N SER A 88 -10.07 19.42 13.63
CA SER A 88 -10.53 19.55 12.24
C SER A 88 -11.86 18.80 12.04
N TYR A 89 -11.98 17.62 12.63
CA TYR A 89 -13.22 16.85 12.68
C TYR A 89 -13.52 16.38 14.10
N GLY A 90 -14.80 16.22 14.44
CA GLY A 90 -15.26 15.84 15.76
C GLY A 90 -16.78 15.68 15.84
N ASN A 91 -17.29 15.73 17.07
CA ASN A 91 -18.69 15.42 17.42
C ASN A 91 -19.79 16.21 16.69
N ARG A 92 -19.46 17.36 16.08
CA ARG A 92 -20.43 18.31 15.49
C ARG A 92 -20.16 18.63 14.02
N ASN A 93 -19.25 17.92 13.39
CA ASN A 93 -19.01 18.02 11.95
C ASN A 93 -18.65 16.67 11.31
N SER A 94 -19.17 15.58 11.86
CA SER A 94 -18.95 14.24 11.34
C SER A 94 -20.13 13.30 11.62
N LEU A 95 -20.21 12.21 10.87
CA LEU A 95 -21.11 11.08 11.17
C LEU A 95 -20.32 9.94 11.80
N GLY A 96 -20.76 9.47 12.96
CA GLY A 96 -20.20 8.30 13.65
C GLY A 96 -20.92 7.02 13.27
N VAL A 97 -20.17 6.04 12.75
CA VAL A 97 -20.66 4.71 12.36
C VAL A 97 -19.97 3.66 13.24
N GLU A 98 -20.75 2.96 14.05
CA GLU A 98 -20.29 1.91 14.94
C GLU A 98 -20.53 0.53 14.32
N MET A 99 -19.44 -0.19 14.01
CA MET A 99 -19.49 -1.62 13.70
C MET A 99 -19.50 -2.40 15.01
N CYS A 100 -20.62 -3.05 15.33
CA CYS A 100 -20.79 -3.86 16.53
C CYS A 100 -19.91 -5.11 16.49
N VAL A 101 -19.40 -5.49 17.66
CA VAL A 101 -18.47 -6.62 17.85
C VAL A 101 -18.97 -7.58 18.95
N GLN A 102 -20.30 -7.73 19.05
CA GLN A 102 -20.95 -8.55 20.06
C GLN A 102 -20.48 -10.01 20.03
N GLY A 103 -20.51 -10.70 21.17
CA GLY A 103 -20.06 -12.09 21.27
C GLY A 103 -20.72 -13.00 20.22
N GLY A 104 -19.90 -13.72 19.45
CA GLY A 104 -20.37 -14.66 18.42
C GLY A 104 -20.64 -14.06 17.03
N TYR A 105 -20.43 -12.76 16.82
CA TYR A 105 -20.63 -12.11 15.52
C TYR A 105 -19.69 -12.67 14.42
N ASN A 106 -20.18 -12.66 13.19
CA ASN A 106 -19.37 -12.89 12.00
C ASN A 106 -18.66 -11.59 11.57
N TYR A 107 -17.35 -11.52 11.84
CA TYR A 107 -16.53 -10.35 11.48
C TYR A 107 -16.64 -9.94 10.01
N GLU A 108 -16.52 -10.88 9.07
CA GLU A 108 -16.50 -10.55 7.64
C GLU A 108 -17.86 -9.99 7.21
N LYS A 109 -18.96 -10.55 7.71
CA LYS A 109 -20.30 -10.04 7.41
C LYS A 109 -20.51 -8.64 8.01
N ALA A 110 -20.15 -8.43 9.29
CA ALA A 110 -20.20 -7.10 9.91
C ALA A 110 -19.34 -6.06 9.18
N PHE A 111 -18.15 -6.46 8.72
CA PHE A 111 -17.24 -5.62 7.94
C PHE A 111 -17.86 -5.20 6.59
N GLN A 112 -18.40 -6.15 5.82
CA GLN A 112 -19.05 -5.86 4.54
C GLN A 112 -20.32 -5.01 4.72
N ASN A 113 -21.12 -5.29 5.74
CA ASN A 113 -22.28 -4.47 6.09
C ASN A 113 -21.86 -3.03 6.41
N THR A 114 -20.77 -2.84 7.17
CA THR A 114 -20.24 -1.51 7.48
C THR A 114 -19.76 -0.78 6.22
N VAL A 115 -19.08 -1.48 5.32
CA VAL A 115 -18.69 -0.94 4.00
C VAL A 115 -19.93 -0.49 3.22
N GLU A 116 -20.97 -1.33 3.15
CA GLU A 116 -22.19 -1.01 2.41
C GLU A 116 -22.93 0.19 3.01
N LEU A 117 -23.04 0.25 4.34
CA LEU A 117 -23.62 1.39 5.05
C LEU A 117 -22.85 2.67 4.74
N VAL A 118 -21.51 2.66 4.88
CA VAL A 118 -20.68 3.84 4.62
C VAL A 118 -20.81 4.31 3.18
N ARG A 119 -20.93 3.40 2.20
CA ARG A 119 -21.20 3.78 0.80
C ARG A 119 -22.55 4.46 0.63
N GLN A 120 -23.60 3.98 1.29
CA GLN A 120 -24.90 4.64 1.28
C GLN A 120 -24.81 6.04 1.88
N LEU A 121 -24.13 6.20 3.01
CA LEU A 121 -23.92 7.51 3.64
C LEU A 121 -23.10 8.46 2.77
N MET A 122 -22.05 7.97 2.12
CA MET A 122 -21.27 8.75 1.16
C MET A 122 -22.15 9.25 0.01
N LYS A 123 -23.05 8.39 -0.52
CA LYS A 123 -24.01 8.77 -1.56
C LYS A 123 -25.04 9.78 -1.07
N GLU A 124 -25.58 9.59 0.15
CA GLU A 124 -26.60 10.48 0.75
C GLU A 124 -26.03 11.87 1.07
N THR A 125 -24.78 11.96 1.52
CA THR A 125 -24.18 13.20 2.03
C THR A 125 -23.24 13.89 1.05
N GLY A 126 -22.79 13.20 0.01
CA GLY A 126 -21.72 13.66 -0.87
C GLY A 126 -20.32 13.65 -0.24
N ILE A 127 -20.16 13.12 0.98
CA ILE A 127 -18.85 13.00 1.62
C ILE A 127 -17.99 12.00 0.84
N PRO A 128 -16.82 12.40 0.30
CA PRO A 128 -16.00 11.53 -0.51
C PRO A 128 -15.30 10.47 0.33
N ALA A 129 -14.91 9.36 -0.30
CA ALA A 129 -14.16 8.29 0.35
C ALA A 129 -12.92 8.81 1.09
N SER A 130 -12.23 9.84 0.56
CA SER A 130 -11.06 10.46 1.19
C SER A 130 -11.33 11.09 2.56
N ARG A 131 -12.59 11.42 2.86
CA ARG A 131 -13.06 11.94 4.16
C ARG A 131 -13.81 10.89 4.98
N VAL A 132 -13.46 9.62 4.79
CA VAL A 132 -13.82 8.52 5.69
C VAL A 132 -12.59 8.14 6.50
N TYR A 133 -12.69 8.28 7.82
CA TYR A 133 -11.59 8.18 8.77
C TYR A 133 -11.88 7.14 9.86
N ARG A 134 -10.84 6.59 10.47
CA ARG A 134 -10.94 5.88 11.75
C ARG A 134 -11.03 6.88 12.88
N HIS A 135 -11.59 6.48 14.01
CA HIS A 135 -11.43 7.25 15.25
C HIS A 135 -9.94 7.46 15.59
N LEU A 136 -9.08 6.50 15.25
CA LEU A 136 -7.61 6.61 15.29
C LEU A 136 -7.06 7.80 14.49
N ASP A 137 -7.56 8.02 13.27
CA ASP A 137 -7.09 9.12 12.42
C ASP A 137 -7.56 10.48 12.96
N ILE A 138 -8.69 10.50 13.68
CA ILE A 138 -9.24 11.70 14.29
C ILE A 138 -8.51 12.06 15.58
N CYS A 139 -8.47 11.17 16.57
CA CYS A 139 -8.01 11.51 17.92
C CYS A 139 -6.92 10.59 18.47
N SER A 140 -6.38 9.69 17.65
CA SER A 140 -5.40 8.67 18.05
C SER A 140 -5.90 7.60 19.02
N LYS A 141 -7.22 7.47 19.27
CA LYS A 141 -7.78 6.30 19.96
C LYS A 141 -7.62 5.05 19.08
N ASN A 142 -7.18 3.93 19.64
CA ASN A 142 -7.08 2.64 18.93
C ASN A 142 -8.47 2.05 18.60
N CYS A 143 -9.19 2.68 17.66
CA CYS A 143 -10.54 2.36 17.24
C CYS A 143 -10.69 2.75 15.76
N PRO A 144 -11.31 1.93 14.90
CA PRO A 144 -12.00 0.66 15.14
C PRO A 144 -11.03 -0.50 15.45
N SER A 145 -11.14 -1.08 16.65
CA SER A 145 -10.13 -2.00 17.21
C SER A 145 -9.94 -3.27 16.37
N GLN A 146 -11.04 -3.88 15.91
CA GLN A 146 -11.02 -5.15 15.19
C GLN A 146 -10.53 -4.98 13.75
N ILE A 147 -10.91 -3.88 13.11
CA ILE A 147 -10.43 -3.54 11.76
C ILE A 147 -8.92 -3.21 11.80
N ILE A 148 -8.45 -2.51 12.84
CA ILE A 148 -7.02 -2.23 13.02
C ILE A 148 -6.25 -3.53 13.29
N ALA A 149 -6.71 -4.36 14.24
CA ALA A 149 -6.05 -5.59 14.62
C ALA A 149 -5.88 -6.58 13.43
N LYS A 150 -6.83 -6.58 12.50
CA LYS A 150 -6.78 -7.41 11.29
C LYS A 150 -6.05 -6.77 10.10
N GLY A 151 -5.64 -5.51 10.23
CA GLY A 151 -5.00 -4.77 9.13
C GLY A 151 -5.94 -4.43 7.97
N ASP A 152 -7.25 -4.49 8.19
CA ASP A 152 -8.28 -4.42 7.15
C ASP A 152 -8.68 -3.00 6.75
N TRP A 153 -8.11 -1.96 7.37
CA TRP A 153 -8.46 -0.57 7.04
C TRP A 153 -8.20 -0.23 5.56
N THR A 154 -7.08 -0.70 5.00
CA THR A 154 -6.77 -0.52 3.58
C THR A 154 -7.82 -1.19 2.69
N ARG A 155 -8.27 -2.38 3.07
CA ARG A 155 -9.36 -3.10 2.40
C ARG A 155 -10.68 -2.33 2.49
N PHE A 156 -11.01 -1.81 3.68
CA PHE A 156 -12.21 -1.01 3.91
C PHE A 156 -12.25 0.20 2.97
N LYS A 157 -11.16 0.97 2.92
CA LYS A 157 -11.02 2.15 2.05
C LYS A 157 -11.18 1.82 0.57
N LYS A 158 -10.66 0.67 0.13
CA LYS A 158 -10.83 0.20 -1.26
C LYS A 158 -12.30 -0.07 -1.56
N LEU A 159 -12.98 -0.83 -0.72
CA LEU A 159 -14.35 -1.27 -0.97
C LEU A 159 -15.36 -0.11 -0.95
N ILE A 160 -15.18 0.89 -0.08
CA ILE A 160 -16.05 2.07 -0.06
C ILE A 160 -15.84 3.00 -1.26
N SER A 161 -14.66 2.94 -1.89
CA SER A 161 -14.37 3.75 -3.08
C SER A 161 -14.95 3.12 -4.36
N SER A 162 -15.08 1.79 -4.40
CA SER A 162 -15.38 1.01 -5.61
C SER A 162 -16.87 0.83 -5.91
N GLY A 163 -17.69 1.88 -5.82
CA GLY A 163 -18.94 1.83 -6.58
C GLY A 163 -19.94 2.94 -6.28
N SER A 164 -19.51 4.11 -6.71
CA SER A 164 -20.41 5.09 -7.29
C SER A 164 -20.51 4.85 -8.80
N SER A 165 -21.30 3.85 -9.22
CA SER A 165 -21.66 3.68 -10.64
C SER A 165 -22.88 2.77 -10.81
N ASP A 166 -24.04 3.42 -10.98
CA ASP A 166 -25.27 3.05 -11.73
C ASP A 166 -26.26 4.21 -11.52
N SER A 167 -26.92 4.88 -12.46
CA SER A 167 -26.98 4.86 -13.93
C SER A 167 -27.61 6.19 -14.39
N SER A 168 -27.10 6.83 -15.44
CA SER A 168 -27.81 7.74 -16.39
C SER A 168 -26.79 8.24 -17.43
N GLY A 169 -27.03 7.97 -18.71
CA GLY A 169 -26.09 8.22 -19.80
C GLY A 169 -25.91 9.70 -20.15
N ASN A 170 -24.69 10.10 -20.52
CA ASN A 170 -24.30 10.31 -21.93
C ASN A 170 -22.82 10.80 -21.97
N GLY A 171 -22.00 10.16 -22.80
CA GLY A 171 -20.73 10.65 -23.34
C GLY A 171 -19.67 11.29 -22.41
N ASN A 172 -18.80 10.49 -21.78
CA ASN A 172 -17.33 10.54 -21.96
C ASN A 172 -16.68 9.43 -21.10
N THR A 173 -16.18 8.37 -21.75
CA THR A 173 -15.69 7.16 -21.08
C THR A 173 -14.33 7.35 -20.40
N SER A 174 -14.32 7.47 -19.07
CA SER A 174 -13.16 7.11 -18.23
C SER A 174 -13.58 6.06 -17.19
N GLY A 175 -13.72 4.81 -17.66
CA GLY A 175 -13.93 3.67 -16.78
C GLY A 175 -12.80 3.52 -15.76
N GLU A 176 -13.16 3.18 -14.53
CA GLU A 176 -12.23 2.91 -13.42
C GLU A 176 -11.33 1.72 -13.82
N LYS A 177 -10.16 2.04 -14.40
CA LYS A 177 -9.21 1.02 -14.85
C LYS A 177 -8.65 0.30 -13.63
N THR A 178 -9.04 -0.96 -13.44
CA THR A 178 -8.37 -1.85 -12.50
C THR A 178 -6.95 -2.12 -13.01
N TYR A 179 -5.95 -1.56 -12.31
CA TYR A 179 -4.54 -1.82 -12.58
C TYR A 179 -4.16 -3.20 -12.03
N LYS A 180 -3.36 -3.95 -12.77
CA LYS A 180 -2.88 -5.28 -12.39
C LYS A 180 -1.38 -5.40 -12.61
N PRO A 181 -0.70 -6.34 -11.92
CA PRO A 181 0.68 -6.68 -12.24
C PRO A 181 0.86 -7.01 -13.73
N GLY A 182 2.05 -6.77 -14.24
CA GLY A 182 2.40 -6.95 -15.64
C GLY A 182 3.29 -5.85 -16.18
N ILE A 183 3.36 -5.74 -17.49
CA ILE A 183 4.26 -4.79 -18.16
C ILE A 183 3.53 -3.46 -18.31
N TYR A 184 4.18 -2.35 -17.94
CA TYR A 184 3.71 -0.99 -18.14
C TYR A 184 4.72 -0.20 -18.97
N ARG A 185 4.28 0.33 -20.11
CA ARG A 185 5.05 1.31 -20.88
C ARG A 185 4.85 2.69 -20.27
N VAL A 186 5.92 3.35 -19.87
CA VAL A 186 5.88 4.70 -19.33
C VAL A 186 5.83 5.70 -20.48
N ASN A 187 4.90 6.65 -20.47
CA ASN A 187 4.64 7.58 -21.57
C ASN A 187 5.23 8.99 -21.33
N THR A 188 5.71 9.26 -20.12
CA THR A 188 6.23 10.57 -19.69
C THR A 188 7.41 10.38 -18.74
N ASP A 189 8.16 11.43 -18.46
CA ASP A 189 9.10 11.42 -17.33
C ASP A 189 8.32 11.11 -16.05
N LEU A 190 8.69 10.04 -15.34
CA LEU A 190 7.90 9.51 -14.22
C LEU A 190 8.75 9.25 -12.99
N ASN A 191 8.36 9.83 -11.86
CA ASN A 191 9.08 9.66 -10.60
C ASN A 191 8.91 8.24 -10.05
N ILE A 192 10.01 7.70 -9.51
CA ILE A 192 10.02 6.48 -8.71
C ILE A 192 10.00 6.90 -7.23
N ARG A 193 9.11 6.29 -6.47
CA ARG A 193 8.78 6.61 -5.08
C ARG A 193 9.18 5.50 -4.13
N GLU A 194 9.59 5.85 -2.91
CA GLU A 194 9.96 4.87 -1.88
C GLU A 194 8.75 4.05 -1.39
N LYS A 195 7.58 4.69 -1.31
CA LYS A 195 6.30 4.09 -0.90
C LYS A 195 5.25 4.29 -2.00
N PRO A 196 4.16 3.51 -2.02
CA PRO A 196 3.10 3.62 -3.03
C PRO A 196 2.20 4.84 -2.81
N ASP A 197 2.78 6.02 -2.69
CA ASP A 197 2.08 7.28 -2.51
C ASP A 197 2.88 8.44 -3.11
N ALA A 198 2.17 9.51 -3.48
CA ALA A 198 2.73 10.63 -4.23
C ALA A 198 3.67 11.50 -3.39
N ASP A 199 3.48 11.51 -2.08
CA ASP A 199 4.14 12.36 -1.10
C ASP A 199 5.44 11.74 -0.55
N SER A 200 5.62 10.44 -0.78
CA SER A 200 6.81 9.74 -0.37
C SER A 200 8.06 10.21 -1.11
N ARG A 201 9.21 9.96 -0.46
CA ARG A 201 10.52 10.35 -0.96
C ARG A 201 10.72 9.88 -2.39
N ARG A 202 11.18 10.78 -3.26
CA ARG A 202 11.61 10.43 -4.61
C ARG A 202 12.92 9.66 -4.52
N VAL A 203 12.95 8.45 -5.07
CA VAL A 203 14.14 7.59 -5.14
C VAL A 203 14.72 7.50 -6.54
N GLY A 204 13.99 7.96 -7.55
CA GLY A 204 14.48 8.04 -8.93
C GLY A 204 13.49 8.71 -9.89
N THR A 205 13.84 8.73 -11.17
CA THR A 205 12.97 9.19 -12.26
C THR A 205 13.26 8.39 -13.52
N ILE A 206 12.22 7.88 -14.15
CA ILE A 206 12.24 7.24 -15.47
C ILE A 206 12.17 8.34 -16.52
N LYS A 207 13.13 8.41 -17.44
CA LYS A 207 13.18 9.38 -18.54
C LYS A 207 13.22 8.75 -19.93
N ASP A 208 13.55 7.46 -20.01
CA ASP A 208 13.67 6.72 -21.27
C ASP A 208 12.31 6.31 -21.86
N ARG A 209 11.21 6.47 -21.09
CA ARG A 209 9.85 6.10 -21.49
C ARG A 209 9.74 4.63 -21.93
N GLY A 210 10.55 3.79 -21.29
CA GLY A 210 10.62 2.36 -21.55
C GLY A 210 9.44 1.56 -21.02
N SER A 211 9.50 0.24 -21.17
CA SER A 211 8.53 -0.70 -20.59
C SER A 211 9.10 -1.37 -19.35
N TYR A 212 8.30 -1.42 -18.29
CA TYR A 212 8.69 -1.83 -16.95
C TYR A 212 7.74 -2.86 -16.40
N THR A 213 8.27 -3.93 -15.84
CA THR A 213 7.43 -4.93 -15.16
C THR A 213 7.07 -4.45 -13.77
N VAL A 214 5.79 -4.57 -13.44
CA VAL A 214 5.20 -4.25 -12.15
C VAL A 214 4.73 -5.56 -11.51
N THR A 215 5.27 -5.89 -10.35
CA THR A 215 4.96 -7.17 -9.66
C THR A 215 3.76 -7.07 -8.75
N GLU A 216 3.40 -5.85 -8.36
CA GLU A 216 2.42 -5.60 -7.32
C GLU A 216 1.77 -4.25 -7.57
N ILE A 217 0.45 -4.16 -7.39
CA ILE A 217 -0.28 -2.90 -7.43
C ILE A 217 -0.80 -2.62 -6.02
N GLN A 218 -0.43 -1.48 -5.47
CA GLN A 218 -0.96 -0.96 -4.21
C GLN A 218 -1.58 0.43 -4.43
N ASN A 219 -2.40 0.86 -3.48
CA ASN A 219 -2.95 2.22 -3.42
C ASN A 219 -3.54 2.72 -4.76
N GLY A 220 -4.30 1.86 -5.43
CA GLY A 220 -4.98 2.15 -6.70
C GLY A 220 -4.09 1.89 -7.91
N SER A 221 -3.17 2.79 -8.21
CA SER A 221 -2.34 2.74 -9.42
C SER A 221 -0.84 2.71 -9.13
N TRP A 222 -0.40 2.44 -7.91
CA TRP A 222 1.03 2.38 -7.62
C TRP A 222 1.57 0.98 -7.89
N GLY A 223 2.38 0.87 -8.94
CA GLY A 223 3.06 -0.34 -9.33
C GLY A 223 4.44 -0.45 -8.70
N ARG A 224 4.69 -1.52 -7.95
CA ARG A 224 6.02 -1.86 -7.48
C ARG A 224 6.85 -2.32 -8.67
N LEU A 225 7.91 -1.58 -8.97
CA LEU A 225 8.82 -1.98 -10.01
C LEU A 225 9.47 -3.30 -9.62
N LEU A 226 9.45 -4.21 -10.57
CA LEU A 226 10.13 -5.48 -10.47
C LEU A 226 11.62 -5.31 -10.16
N SER A 227 12.20 -4.20 -10.64
CA SER A 227 13.58 -3.84 -10.39
C SER A 227 13.90 -3.48 -8.92
N GLY A 228 12.92 -3.51 -8.00
CA GLY A 228 13.11 -3.12 -6.60
C GLY A 228 13.40 -1.62 -6.40
N ALA A 229 13.52 -0.84 -7.47
CA ALA A 229 13.88 0.57 -7.43
C ALA A 229 12.84 1.46 -6.74
N GLY A 230 11.62 0.96 -6.54
CA GLY A 230 10.53 1.63 -5.85
C GLY A 230 9.20 1.49 -6.58
N TRP A 231 8.31 2.44 -6.35
CA TRP A 231 6.95 2.47 -6.87
C TRP A 231 6.80 3.52 -7.96
N ILE A 232 6.07 3.18 -9.02
CA ILE A 232 5.68 4.12 -10.08
C ILE A 232 4.17 4.23 -10.15
N ASN A 233 3.65 5.36 -10.60
CA ASN A 233 2.22 5.50 -10.81
C ASN A 233 1.84 4.95 -12.20
N CYS A 234 1.24 3.77 -12.24
CA CYS A 234 0.74 3.05 -13.40
C CYS A 234 -0.52 3.66 -14.04
N HIS A 235 -1.02 4.78 -13.52
CA HIS A 235 -2.23 5.41 -14.03
C HIS A 235 -2.15 5.64 -15.54
N ALA A 236 -3.26 5.51 -16.27
CA ALA A 236 -3.31 5.66 -17.73
C ALA A 236 -2.77 7.01 -18.26
N LYS A 237 -2.73 8.03 -17.38
CA LYS A 237 -2.11 9.33 -17.64
C LYS A 237 -0.58 9.24 -17.82
N PHE A 238 0.05 8.29 -17.14
CA PHE A 238 1.50 8.15 -17.09
C PHE A 238 2.00 6.89 -17.80
N CYS A 239 1.19 5.82 -17.83
CA CYS A 239 1.58 4.53 -18.35
C CYS A 239 0.50 3.88 -19.23
N THR A 240 0.93 3.01 -20.15
CA THR A 240 0.07 2.10 -20.91
C THR A 240 0.31 0.67 -20.45
N TYR A 241 -0.74 -0.08 -20.10
CA TYR A 241 -0.61 -1.49 -19.74
C TYR A 241 -0.33 -2.35 -20.97
N GLY A 242 0.79 -3.04 -20.98
CA GLY A 242 1.29 -3.89 -22.06
C GLY A 242 0.92 -5.37 -21.93
N GLY A 243 0.13 -5.76 -20.93
CA GLY A 243 -0.29 -7.14 -20.71
C GLY A 243 0.31 -7.78 -19.46
N ALA A 244 -0.15 -8.99 -19.14
CA ALA A 244 0.42 -9.79 -18.07
C ALA A 244 1.89 -10.05 -18.40
N ALA A 245 2.76 -9.90 -17.40
CA ALA A 245 4.12 -10.41 -17.53
C ALA A 245 3.99 -11.91 -17.74
N LYS A 246 4.59 -12.45 -18.80
CA LYS A 246 4.69 -13.91 -18.95
C LYS A 246 5.35 -14.43 -17.67
N GLU A 247 4.75 -15.46 -17.06
CA GLU A 247 5.40 -16.22 -16.01
C GLU A 247 6.78 -16.59 -16.54
N SER A 248 7.78 -16.00 -15.92
CA SER A 248 9.15 -16.26 -16.29
C SER A 248 9.38 -17.69 -15.81
N THR A 249 9.47 -18.63 -16.76
CA THR A 249 9.95 -20.00 -16.54
C THR A 249 11.42 -20.01 -16.10
N SER A 250 11.92 -18.88 -15.59
CA SER A 250 13.29 -18.73 -15.17
C SER A 250 13.45 -19.42 -13.83
N LYS A 251 14.50 -20.21 -13.79
CA LYS A 251 14.93 -21.01 -12.67
C LYS A 251 15.12 -20.10 -11.45
N VAL A 252 14.27 -20.29 -10.44
CA VAL A 252 14.42 -19.60 -9.14
C VAL A 252 15.80 -19.95 -8.59
N ILE A 253 16.65 -18.95 -8.40
CA ILE A 253 17.98 -19.11 -7.82
C ILE A 253 17.91 -19.01 -6.29
N ALA A 254 18.81 -19.70 -5.59
CA ALA A 254 18.88 -19.65 -4.12
C ALA A 254 19.18 -18.22 -3.62
N VAL A 255 18.64 -17.88 -2.43
CA VAL A 255 18.90 -16.60 -1.75
C VAL A 255 19.84 -16.85 -0.57
N ASP A 256 21.11 -17.12 -0.88
CA ASP A 256 22.15 -17.48 0.09
C ASP A 256 23.10 -16.32 0.44
N GLY A 257 23.09 -15.23 -0.35
CA GLY A 257 24.00 -14.11 -0.18
C GLY A 257 25.40 -14.33 -0.76
N VAL A 258 25.56 -15.34 -1.61
CA VAL A 258 26.80 -15.67 -2.31
C VAL A 258 26.66 -15.35 -3.80
N TRP A 259 27.56 -14.53 -4.33
CA TRP A 259 27.56 -14.19 -5.75
C TRP A 259 28.33 -15.27 -6.53
N GLY A 260 27.64 -16.38 -6.77
CA GLY A 260 28.14 -17.52 -7.53
C GLY A 260 27.81 -17.49 -9.02
N HIS A 261 28.20 -18.55 -9.72
CA HIS A 261 27.99 -18.69 -11.17
C HIS A 261 26.51 -18.69 -11.57
N GLU A 262 25.63 -19.24 -10.73
CA GLU A 262 24.19 -19.28 -11.03
C GLU A 262 23.56 -17.88 -10.99
N LEU A 263 23.88 -17.09 -9.96
CA LEU A 263 23.46 -15.68 -9.92
C LEU A 263 24.04 -14.91 -11.11
N THR A 264 25.29 -15.18 -11.47
CA THR A 264 25.94 -14.50 -12.62
C THR A 264 25.25 -14.83 -13.94
N ARG A 265 24.95 -16.11 -14.22
CA ARG A 265 24.20 -16.51 -15.43
C ARG A 265 22.83 -15.84 -15.47
N ARG A 266 22.11 -15.84 -14.34
CA ARG A 266 20.80 -15.21 -14.25
C ARG A 266 20.88 -13.71 -14.52
N LEU A 267 21.87 -13.02 -13.97
CA LEU A 267 22.11 -11.61 -14.24
C LEU A 267 22.45 -11.36 -15.72
N GLN A 268 23.26 -12.22 -16.36
CA GLN A 268 23.58 -12.11 -17.79
C GLN A 268 22.35 -12.26 -18.68
N GLU A 269 21.44 -13.19 -18.36
CA GLU A 269 20.15 -13.33 -19.04
C GLU A 269 19.28 -12.08 -18.91
N ILE A 270 19.25 -11.47 -17.72
CA ILE A 270 18.47 -10.27 -17.43
C ILE A 270 19.04 -9.06 -18.15
N PHE A 271 20.36 -8.86 -18.08
CA PHE A 271 21.08 -7.73 -18.68
C PHE A 271 21.42 -7.92 -20.16
N LYS A 272 21.04 -9.06 -20.76
CA LYS A 272 21.26 -9.40 -22.17
C LYS A 272 22.73 -9.31 -22.59
N THR A 273 23.62 -9.87 -21.76
CA THR A 273 25.05 -10.04 -22.06
C THR A 273 25.36 -11.49 -22.42
N GLY A 274 26.62 -11.81 -22.76
CA GLY A 274 27.05 -13.20 -22.88
C GLY A 274 26.78 -13.98 -21.58
N VAL A 275 26.24 -15.20 -21.69
CA VAL A 275 25.85 -16.05 -20.56
C VAL A 275 26.92 -17.13 -20.33
N ASP A 276 28.00 -16.77 -19.65
CA ASP A 276 29.12 -17.65 -19.31
C ASP A 276 29.21 -17.95 -17.80
N GLY A 277 28.41 -17.26 -16.98
CA GLY A 277 28.40 -17.39 -15.53
C GLY A 277 29.58 -16.75 -14.82
N VAL A 278 30.35 -15.88 -15.48
CA VAL A 278 31.58 -15.29 -14.96
C VAL A 278 31.56 -13.76 -15.04
N ILE A 279 32.15 -13.10 -14.04
CA ILE A 279 32.54 -11.68 -14.14
C ILE A 279 34.03 -11.60 -14.47
N SER A 280 34.32 -11.48 -15.76
CA SER A 280 35.67 -11.51 -16.32
C SER A 280 36.50 -10.25 -16.02
N ASN A 281 37.82 -10.40 -16.07
CA ASN A 281 38.81 -9.33 -16.04
C ASN A 281 38.68 -8.33 -14.88
N GLN A 282 38.39 -8.81 -13.67
CA GLN A 282 38.25 -7.98 -12.47
C GLN A 282 39.63 -7.65 -11.86
N PRO A 283 39.91 -6.42 -11.41
CA PRO A 283 41.22 -6.07 -10.88
C PRO A 283 41.53 -6.82 -9.59
N ILE A 284 42.70 -7.47 -9.49
CA ILE A 284 43.13 -8.16 -8.26
C ILE A 284 43.07 -7.24 -7.03
N SER A 285 43.35 -5.95 -7.21
CA SER A 285 43.28 -4.93 -6.14
C SER A 285 41.89 -4.77 -5.52
N ASN A 286 40.82 -5.14 -6.24
CA ASN A 286 39.43 -5.07 -5.75
C ASN A 286 38.99 -6.34 -4.99
N LYS A 287 39.77 -7.42 -5.02
CA LYS A 287 39.42 -8.71 -4.40
C LYS A 287 39.07 -8.58 -2.91
N LYS A 288 39.79 -7.69 -2.19
CA LYS A 288 39.54 -7.40 -0.76
C LYS A 288 38.13 -6.87 -0.46
N TYR A 289 37.44 -6.30 -1.45
CA TYR A 289 36.07 -5.79 -1.31
C TYR A 289 35.01 -6.79 -1.76
N CYS A 290 35.41 -7.95 -2.30
CA CYS A 290 34.54 -8.89 -3.00
C CYS A 290 34.58 -10.30 -2.39
N ALA A 291 34.68 -10.40 -1.07
CA ALA A 291 34.77 -11.68 -0.36
C ALA A 291 33.57 -12.60 -0.65
N GLY A 292 32.39 -12.04 -0.91
CA GLY A 292 31.17 -12.76 -1.25
C GLY A 292 31.02 -13.18 -2.70
N ILE A 293 32.05 -13.03 -3.55
CA ILE A 293 31.97 -13.37 -4.97
C ILE A 293 32.82 -14.59 -5.29
N ALA A 294 32.17 -15.64 -5.80
CA ALA A 294 32.83 -16.86 -6.28
C ALA A 294 33.00 -16.86 -7.81
N ALA A 295 32.24 -16.06 -8.56
CA ALA A 295 32.22 -16.06 -10.02
C ALA A 295 33.19 -15.08 -10.70
N ALA A 296 34.12 -14.47 -9.95
CA ALA A 296 35.03 -13.46 -10.48
C ALA A 296 36.35 -14.04 -10.99
N GLU A 297 36.71 -13.68 -12.22
CA GLU A 297 38.06 -13.90 -12.74
C GLU A 297 38.91 -12.65 -12.50
N TRP A 298 39.95 -12.82 -11.68
CA TRP A 298 40.82 -11.73 -11.27
C TRP A 298 42.02 -11.60 -12.22
N SER A 299 42.34 -10.38 -12.64
CA SER A 299 43.46 -10.07 -13.54
C SER A 299 44.31 -8.92 -13.02
N GLY A 300 45.62 -9.00 -13.25
CA GLY A 300 46.56 -7.89 -13.12
C GLY A 300 46.71 -7.06 -14.39
N LYS A 301 46.27 -7.59 -15.55
CA LYS A 301 46.28 -6.92 -16.85
C LYS A 301 44.85 -6.60 -17.27
N LEU A 302 44.48 -5.34 -17.11
CA LEU A 302 43.12 -4.86 -17.32
C LEU A 302 42.88 -4.57 -18.81
N SER A 303 41.74 -5.02 -19.32
CA SER A 303 41.36 -4.98 -20.73
C SER A 303 39.84 -4.78 -20.90
N GLY A 304 39.27 -3.87 -20.10
CA GLY A 304 37.89 -3.42 -20.25
C GLY A 304 36.84 -4.16 -19.43
N GLY A 305 37.23 -5.05 -18.51
CA GLY A 305 36.32 -5.63 -17.52
C GLY A 305 35.19 -6.50 -18.10
N SER A 306 34.23 -6.84 -17.23
CA SER A 306 33.08 -7.68 -17.59
C SER A 306 31.96 -6.86 -18.20
N ASP A 307 31.39 -7.35 -19.31
CA ASP A 307 30.21 -6.71 -19.92
C ASP A 307 28.98 -6.77 -19.02
N LEU A 308 28.85 -7.81 -18.20
CA LEU A 308 27.82 -7.84 -17.16
C LEU A 308 27.99 -6.67 -16.19
N ILE A 309 29.21 -6.44 -15.71
CA ILE A 309 29.49 -5.36 -14.76
C ILE A 309 29.25 -3.98 -15.42
N LYS A 310 29.61 -3.79 -16.70
CA LYS A 310 29.26 -2.57 -17.44
C LYS A 310 27.75 -2.36 -17.47
N ALA A 311 26.98 -3.41 -17.76
CA ALA A 311 25.52 -3.33 -17.80
C ALA A 311 24.94 -2.98 -16.42
N MET A 312 25.46 -3.60 -15.36
CA MET A 312 25.04 -3.32 -13.98
C MET A 312 25.44 -1.92 -13.51
N GLN A 313 26.58 -1.38 -13.96
CA GLN A 313 26.99 0.00 -13.69
C GLN A 313 26.08 1.02 -14.37
N LYS A 314 25.72 0.79 -15.64
CA LYS A 314 24.70 1.59 -16.34
C LYS A 314 23.38 1.55 -15.58
N TRP A 315 22.97 0.37 -15.14
CA TRP A 315 21.77 0.19 -14.32
C TRP A 315 21.86 0.94 -12.98
N ALA A 316 23.04 0.95 -12.35
CA ALA A 316 23.31 1.68 -11.11
C ALA A 316 23.49 3.19 -11.29
N GLY A 317 23.57 3.71 -12.52
CA GLY A 317 23.76 5.13 -12.80
C GLY A 317 25.19 5.63 -12.52
N VAL A 318 26.19 4.76 -12.66
CA VAL A 318 27.62 5.09 -12.51
C VAL A 318 28.39 4.80 -13.82
N THR A 319 29.62 5.28 -13.91
CA THR A 319 30.51 5.02 -15.05
C THR A 319 30.64 3.52 -15.31
N ALA A 320 30.43 3.12 -16.56
CA ALA A 320 30.39 1.72 -16.98
C ALA A 320 31.77 1.25 -17.49
N ASP A 321 32.72 1.06 -16.57
CA ASP A 321 34.09 0.63 -16.86
C ASP A 321 34.29 -0.89 -16.87
N GLY A 322 33.29 -1.66 -16.41
CA GLY A 322 33.33 -3.12 -16.34
C GLY A 322 34.03 -3.69 -15.11
N TYR A 323 34.42 -2.84 -14.15
CA TYR A 323 35.11 -3.26 -12.93
C TYR A 323 34.24 -3.10 -11.68
N LEU A 324 34.20 -4.17 -10.89
CA LEU A 324 33.44 -4.24 -9.65
C LEU A 324 34.31 -3.79 -8.48
N GLY A 325 34.44 -2.48 -8.31
CA GLY A 325 35.12 -1.84 -7.19
C GLY A 325 34.17 -1.23 -6.15
N PRO A 326 34.69 -0.66 -5.05
CA PRO A 326 33.88 -0.09 -3.96
C PRO A 326 32.85 0.94 -4.40
N GLN A 327 33.14 1.72 -5.45
CA GLN A 327 32.20 2.71 -5.98
C GLN A 327 31.00 2.03 -6.64
N THR A 328 31.25 1.04 -7.50
CA THR A 328 30.20 0.19 -8.11
C THR A 328 29.39 -0.51 -7.03
N ILE A 329 30.05 -1.08 -6.02
CA ILE A 329 29.37 -1.79 -4.91
C ILE A 329 28.46 -0.84 -4.13
N ARG A 330 28.93 0.35 -3.74
CA ARG A 330 28.08 1.34 -3.04
C ARG A 330 26.89 1.78 -3.89
N ALA A 331 27.07 1.92 -5.20
CA ALA A 331 25.98 2.26 -6.09
C ALA A 331 24.92 1.15 -6.15
N LEU A 332 25.34 -0.11 -6.24
CA LEU A 332 24.45 -1.27 -6.18
C LEU A 332 23.74 -1.38 -4.82
N GLN A 333 24.44 -1.18 -3.71
CA GLN A 333 23.86 -1.18 -2.36
C GLN A 333 22.79 -0.10 -2.20
N LYS A 334 23.06 1.13 -2.65
CA LYS A 334 22.07 2.22 -2.66
C LYS A 334 20.85 1.85 -3.49
N LYS A 335 21.06 1.26 -4.67
CA LYS A 335 19.97 0.89 -5.58
C LYS A 335 19.12 -0.27 -5.06
N LEU A 336 19.74 -1.22 -4.35
CA LEU A 336 19.07 -2.38 -3.76
C LEU A 336 18.51 -2.12 -2.35
N GLY A 337 18.75 -0.94 -1.77
CA GLY A 337 18.26 -0.56 -0.44
C GLY A 337 18.93 -1.31 0.70
N THR A 338 20.21 -1.68 0.56
CA THR A 338 21.00 -2.39 1.58
C THR A 338 22.02 -1.46 2.25
N PRO A 339 22.65 -1.86 3.38
CA PRO A 339 23.75 -1.10 3.96
C PRO A 339 24.82 -0.74 2.93
N VAL A 340 25.31 0.50 2.97
CA VAL A 340 26.22 1.08 1.97
C VAL A 340 27.62 1.17 2.56
N ASP A 341 28.40 0.10 2.43
CA ASP A 341 29.78 0.01 2.94
C ASP A 341 30.83 -0.10 1.81
N GLY A 342 30.42 -0.44 0.59
CA GLY A 342 31.31 -0.69 -0.54
C GLY A 342 32.01 -2.04 -0.51
N VAL A 343 31.47 -2.99 0.25
CA VAL A 343 31.97 -4.35 0.42
C VAL A 343 30.87 -5.37 0.12
N ILE A 344 31.23 -6.44 -0.58
CA ILE A 344 30.42 -7.63 -0.75
C ILE A 344 30.97 -8.68 0.23
N SER A 345 30.37 -8.75 1.42
CA SER A 345 30.72 -9.72 2.47
C SER A 345 30.30 -11.15 2.10
N TYR A 346 30.76 -12.14 2.86
CA TYR A 346 30.29 -13.52 2.75
C TYR A 346 29.63 -13.96 4.07
N PRO A 347 28.29 -14.15 4.11
CA PRO A 347 27.31 -13.79 3.08
C PRO A 347 27.05 -12.28 2.99
N SER A 348 26.56 -11.80 1.85
CA SER A 348 26.24 -10.38 1.62
C SER A 348 24.74 -10.10 1.61
N ALA A 349 24.33 -9.08 2.38
CA ALA A 349 22.97 -8.55 2.32
C ALA A 349 22.63 -7.98 0.94
N MET A 350 23.59 -7.31 0.29
CA MET A 350 23.44 -6.80 -1.08
C MET A 350 23.20 -7.95 -2.07
N VAL A 351 23.94 -9.05 -1.94
CA VAL A 351 23.77 -10.21 -2.82
C VAL A 351 22.43 -10.90 -2.58
N LYS A 352 21.98 -11.05 -1.32
CA LYS A 352 20.63 -11.56 -1.03
C LYS A 352 19.55 -10.70 -1.69
N ALA A 353 19.68 -9.37 -1.57
CA ALA A 353 18.75 -8.44 -2.22
C ALA A 353 18.79 -8.58 -3.75
N LEU A 354 19.98 -8.78 -4.33
CA LEU A 354 20.17 -9.00 -5.77
C LEU A 354 19.59 -10.34 -6.25
N GLN A 355 19.70 -11.42 -5.46
CA GLN A 355 19.10 -12.72 -5.76
C GLN A 355 17.58 -12.66 -5.71
N VAL A 356 17.02 -12.03 -4.66
CA VAL A 356 15.58 -11.76 -4.56
C VAL A 356 15.09 -10.91 -5.73
N TRP A 357 15.89 -9.93 -6.15
CA TRP A 357 15.61 -9.12 -7.33
C TRP A 357 15.59 -9.96 -8.62
N CYS A 358 16.59 -10.80 -8.83
CA CYS A 358 16.69 -11.69 -10.00
C CYS A 358 15.51 -12.66 -10.10
N ASN A 359 15.10 -13.24 -8.98
CA ASN A 359 13.97 -14.19 -8.91
C ASN A 359 12.62 -13.57 -9.24
N ARG A 360 12.53 -12.24 -9.21
CA ARG A 360 11.31 -11.56 -9.60
C ARG A 360 11.33 -11.25 -11.11
N GLN A 361 12.52 -11.10 -11.75
CA GLN A 361 12.68 -10.67 -13.15
C GLN A 361 12.03 -11.65 -14.14
#